data_AF-A0A3N5CDI0-F1
#
_entry.id   AF-A0A3N5CDI0-F1
#
_cell.length_a   1.000
_cell.length_b   1.000
_cell.length_c   1.000
_cell.angle_alpha   90.00
_cell.angle_beta   90.00
_cell.angle_gamma   90.00
#
_symmetry.space_group_name_H-M   'P 1'
#
loop_
_entity.id
_entity.type
_entity.pdbx_description
1 polymer ?
#
loop_
_entity_poly.entity_id
_entity_poly.type
_entity_poly.pdbx_seq_one_letter_code
_entity_poly.pdbx_strand_id
1 'polypeptide(L)'
;MMFASVFASLGTRIMFVVLAALLGLGGLFIGFVKVIQKDVLAQLMEHLETGQYKKREKTLAYMTKIIEQGIHEYYKNFDNATARKMALDYFKRINDDKGMIYMVVVDKNGVVLFDPVNPKTVGQSGLDAQSVDGVYYVRGYLEAAKKGGGYTYYKMPKYDGGVPEKKFAYSHYDEVSQMVIATTSYYTDINTENKAIKEGVNKVFNENTAKLFLWILTATIALVVLTLIYAKLRIVKRIDELVLKINAFSHGDKDLRAKIDVGDRNDEISQVGRGINLFVENARLIMEEIKGISTSNKTSMDKLVQIAQETQKSMKDSSTTLNSVKNKATDVANMMNTSIEQSQGLRKRLIETQGLVKESKDAIGDLFSQITESAHTEEELSSKVEQLSRNADDVKSILDIINDIADQTNLLALNAAIEAARAGEHGRGFAVVADEVRNLAGRTQKSLAEINSTIMVIVQEINAVSSQMNLNSQKMERLSDMSKSVQETYEKMSSNLSSVVSDSNQSMDDYAKSGRQIEAMVSDFVGVEKVASKTLADSSDILNIATHVSETTMNLDKQVNLFKT
;
A
#
# COMPACT_ATOMS: atom_id res chain seq x y z
N MET A 1 -16.57 -2.97 50.00
CA MET A 1 -16.13 -3.42 48.66
C MET A 1 -17.07 -4.41 47.96
N MET A 2 -17.94 -5.16 48.66
CA MET A 2 -18.88 -6.11 48.02
C MET A 2 -20.07 -5.50 47.24
N PHE A 3 -20.38 -4.20 47.40
CA PHE A 3 -21.46 -3.55 46.64
C PHE A 3 -21.06 -3.10 45.23
N ALA A 4 -19.76 -3.08 44.91
CA ALA A 4 -19.29 -2.60 43.60
C ALA A 4 -19.40 -3.65 42.48
N SER A 5 -19.46 -4.95 42.80
CA SER A 5 -19.56 -6.02 41.78
C SER A 5 -20.98 -6.31 41.32
N VAL A 6 -22.00 -5.94 42.11
CA VAL A 6 -23.42 -6.12 41.74
C VAL A 6 -23.83 -5.18 40.59
N PHE A 7 -23.07 -4.10 40.36
CA PHE A 7 -23.27 -3.13 39.26
C PHE A 7 -22.34 -3.35 38.06
N ALA A 8 -21.72 -4.53 37.92
CA ALA A 8 -20.71 -4.75 36.89
C ALA A 8 -21.30 -4.87 35.47
N SER A 9 -22.50 -5.44 35.31
CA SER A 9 -23.10 -5.63 33.98
C SER A 9 -24.09 -4.50 33.63
N LEU A 10 -24.12 -4.09 32.37
CA LEU A 10 -25.09 -3.10 31.89
C LEU A 10 -26.53 -3.53 32.18
N GLY A 11 -26.81 -4.84 32.09
CA GLY A 11 -28.11 -5.42 32.42
C GLY A 11 -28.54 -5.23 33.89
N THR A 12 -27.61 -5.37 34.84
CA THR A 12 -27.92 -5.17 36.27
C THR A 12 -28.17 -3.70 36.60
N ARG A 13 -27.44 -2.78 35.96
CA ARG A 13 -27.67 -1.32 36.10
C ARG A 13 -29.05 -0.91 35.59
N ILE A 14 -29.45 -1.41 34.42
CA ILE A 14 -30.78 -1.12 33.84
C ILE A 14 -31.89 -1.60 34.78
N MET A 15 -31.79 -2.84 35.29
CA MET A 15 -32.79 -3.36 36.22
C MET A 15 -32.87 -2.55 37.53
N PHE A 16 -31.75 -2.08 38.05
CA PHE A 16 -31.72 -1.25 39.26
C PHE A 16 -32.40 0.10 39.06
N VAL A 17 -32.15 0.79 37.94
CA VAL A 17 -32.78 2.08 37.63
C VAL A 17 -34.30 1.93 37.49
N VAL A 18 -34.77 0.88 36.81
CA VAL A 18 -36.21 0.59 36.68
C VAL A 18 -36.84 0.30 38.04
N LEU A 19 -36.19 -0.50 38.88
CA LEU A 19 -36.66 -0.81 40.23
C LEU A 19 -36.76 0.46 41.10
N ALA A 20 -35.72 1.29 41.11
CA ALA A 20 -35.68 2.52 41.90
C ALA A 20 -36.77 3.52 41.47
N ALA A 21 -36.99 3.68 40.15
CA ALA A 21 -38.04 4.56 39.62
C ALA A 21 -39.45 4.11 40.01
N LEU A 22 -39.73 2.80 39.91
CA LEU A 22 -41.05 2.25 40.25
C LEU A 22 -41.34 2.35 41.76
N LEU A 23 -40.35 2.10 42.62
CA LEU A 23 -40.50 2.26 44.08
C LEU A 23 -40.73 3.74 44.46
N GLY A 24 -40.02 4.67 43.81
CA GLY A 24 -40.21 6.11 44.03
C GLY A 24 -41.61 6.58 43.65
N LEU A 25 -42.13 6.16 42.49
CA LEU A 25 -43.49 6.48 42.05
C LEU A 25 -44.55 5.89 42.98
N GLY A 26 -44.38 4.64 43.43
CA GLY A 26 -45.29 4.00 44.38
C GLY A 26 -45.38 4.76 45.71
N GLY A 27 -44.25 5.21 46.24
CA GLY A 27 -44.19 6.01 47.47
C GLY A 27 -44.91 7.35 47.36
N LEU A 28 -44.70 8.08 46.26
CA LEU A 28 -45.38 9.35 45.99
C LEU A 28 -46.91 9.18 45.91
N PHE A 29 -47.36 8.14 45.20
CA PHE A 29 -48.78 7.87 45.03
C PHE A 29 -49.49 7.54 46.35
N ILE A 30 -48.84 6.73 47.20
CA ILE A 30 -49.30 6.42 48.56
C ILE A 30 -49.45 7.70 49.40
N GLY A 31 -48.44 8.58 49.37
CA GLY A 31 -48.46 9.84 50.11
C GLY A 31 -49.63 10.73 49.70
N PHE A 32 -49.86 10.85 48.39
CA PHE A 32 -50.95 11.63 47.82
C PHE A 32 -52.34 11.13 48.25
N VAL A 33 -52.58 9.81 48.18
CA VAL A 33 -53.85 9.20 48.59
C VAL A 33 -54.15 9.43 50.08
N LYS A 34 -53.12 9.38 50.94
CA LYS A 34 -53.27 9.62 52.38
C LYS A 34 -53.70 11.05 52.71
N VAL A 35 -53.21 12.04 51.95
CA VAL A 35 -53.62 13.45 52.11
C VAL A 35 -55.10 13.62 51.78
N ILE A 36 -55.54 13.12 50.62
CA ILE A 36 -56.95 13.22 50.19
C ILE A 36 -57.90 12.58 51.20
N GLN A 37 -57.56 11.40 51.70
CA GLN A 37 -58.37 10.69 52.71
C GLN A 37 -58.57 11.51 53.98
N LYS A 38 -57.52 12.19 54.46
CA LYS A 38 -57.60 13.04 55.66
C LYS A 38 -58.56 14.22 55.46
N ASP A 39 -58.50 14.87 54.31
CA ASP A 39 -59.35 16.03 54.01
C ASP A 39 -60.83 15.64 53.91
N VAL A 40 -61.13 14.50 53.28
CA VAL A 40 -62.51 13.97 53.17
C VAL A 40 -63.09 13.66 54.56
N LEU A 41 -62.32 13.04 55.45
CA LEU A 41 -62.77 12.71 56.80
C LEU A 41 -63.09 13.98 57.62
N ALA A 42 -62.27 15.02 57.49
CA ALA A 42 -62.49 16.30 58.18
C ALA A 42 -63.81 16.96 57.74
N GLN A 43 -64.07 17.04 56.43
CA GLN A 43 -65.30 17.62 55.89
C GLN A 43 -66.56 16.86 56.33
N LEU A 44 -66.49 15.52 56.37
CA LEU A 44 -67.61 14.68 56.79
C LEU A 44 -67.97 14.92 58.26
N MET A 45 -66.97 15.08 59.14
CA MET A 45 -67.19 15.35 60.57
C MET A 45 -67.86 16.70 60.82
N GLU A 46 -67.45 17.74 60.09
CA GLU A 46 -68.03 19.07 60.20
C GLU A 46 -69.50 19.10 59.75
N HIS A 47 -69.83 18.40 58.66
CA HIS A 47 -71.21 18.29 58.19
C HIS A 47 -72.10 17.51 59.17
N LEU A 48 -71.57 16.43 59.74
CA LEU A 48 -72.28 15.61 60.73
C LEU A 48 -72.64 16.43 61.99
N GLU A 49 -71.69 17.21 62.51
CA GLU A 49 -71.87 18.05 63.70
C GLU A 49 -72.91 19.16 63.47
N THR A 50 -72.81 19.87 62.35
CA THR A 50 -73.77 20.92 61.98
C THR A 50 -75.19 20.36 61.82
N GLY A 51 -75.32 19.16 61.22
CA GLY A 51 -76.60 18.47 61.06
C GLY A 51 -77.25 18.09 62.40
N GLN A 52 -76.44 17.66 63.39
CA GLN A 52 -76.92 17.29 64.71
C GLN A 52 -77.48 18.48 65.50
N TYR A 53 -76.85 19.65 65.39
CA TYR A 53 -77.34 20.88 66.03
C TYR A 53 -78.68 21.32 65.47
N LYS A 54 -78.84 21.34 64.14
CA LYS A 54 -80.13 21.65 63.49
C LYS A 54 -81.22 20.64 63.85
N LYS A 55 -80.86 19.37 64.03
CA LYS A 55 -81.82 18.35 64.51
C LYS A 55 -82.27 18.67 65.95
N ARG A 56 -81.34 19.03 66.84
CA ARG A 56 -81.65 19.39 68.23
C ARG A 56 -82.56 20.62 68.31
N GLU A 57 -82.32 21.65 67.50
CA GLU A 57 -83.21 22.83 67.40
C GLU A 57 -84.67 22.43 67.18
N LYS A 58 -84.94 21.61 66.15
CA LYS A 58 -86.31 21.11 65.88
C LYS A 58 -86.88 20.30 67.04
N THR A 59 -86.04 19.52 67.74
CA THR A 59 -86.47 18.76 68.92
C THR A 59 -86.90 19.69 70.07
N LEU A 60 -86.23 20.82 70.30
CA LEU A 60 -86.63 21.78 71.34
C LEU A 60 -87.97 22.42 71.06
N ALA A 61 -88.23 22.79 69.80
CA ALA A 61 -89.52 23.31 69.39
C ALA A 61 -90.66 22.31 69.67
N TYR A 62 -90.43 21.04 69.33
CA TYR A 62 -91.39 19.97 69.58
C TYR A 62 -91.60 19.69 71.08
N MET A 63 -90.52 19.63 71.87
CA MET A 63 -90.59 19.41 73.31
C MET A 63 -91.32 20.55 74.03
N THR A 64 -91.06 21.80 73.66
CA THR A 64 -91.73 22.97 74.24
C THR A 64 -93.24 22.87 74.06
N LYS A 65 -93.71 22.51 72.85
CA LYS A 65 -95.13 22.33 72.57
C LYS A 65 -95.79 21.25 73.42
N ILE A 66 -95.12 20.11 73.64
CA ILE A 66 -95.65 19.03 74.51
C ILE A 66 -95.67 19.49 75.97
N ILE A 67 -94.63 20.19 76.41
CA ILE A 67 -94.53 20.70 77.77
C ILE A 67 -95.66 21.71 78.04
N GLU A 68 -95.93 22.62 77.10
CA GLU A 68 -97.07 23.55 77.14
C GLU A 68 -98.40 22.81 77.28
N GLN A 69 -98.66 21.83 76.40
CA GLN A 69 -99.86 20.99 76.48
C GLN A 69 -100.01 20.27 77.82
N GLY A 70 -98.88 19.83 78.41
CA GLY A 70 -98.87 19.19 79.72
C GLY A 70 -99.27 20.14 80.85
N ILE A 71 -98.73 21.36 80.87
CA ILE A 71 -99.06 22.34 81.92
C ILE A 71 -100.44 22.95 81.75
N HIS A 72 -101.05 22.93 80.55
CA HIS A 72 -102.43 23.38 80.34
C HIS A 72 -103.41 22.65 81.25
N GLU A 73 -103.16 21.39 81.60
CA GLU A 73 -103.99 20.65 82.56
C GLU A 73 -103.93 21.25 83.98
N TYR A 74 -102.83 21.89 84.37
CA TYR A 74 -102.78 22.63 85.64
C TYR A 74 -103.63 23.90 85.56
N TYR A 75 -103.51 24.65 84.47
CA TYR A 75 -104.23 25.92 84.27
C TYR A 75 -105.73 25.76 84.01
N LYS A 76 -106.19 24.57 83.59
CA LYS A 76 -107.62 24.24 83.50
C LYS A 76 -108.26 23.94 84.86
N ASN A 77 -107.51 23.31 85.76
CA ASN A 77 -108.06 22.70 86.98
C ASN A 77 -107.78 23.48 88.27
N PHE A 78 -106.82 24.43 88.25
CA PHE A 78 -106.43 25.23 89.40
C PHE A 78 -106.45 26.72 89.08
N ASP A 79 -106.47 27.57 90.12
CA ASP A 79 -106.31 29.01 89.94
C ASP A 79 -104.93 29.34 89.35
N ASN A 80 -104.80 30.53 88.73
CA ASN A 80 -103.60 30.90 87.99
C ASN A 80 -102.32 30.85 88.86
N ALA A 81 -102.40 31.23 90.14
CA ALA A 81 -101.23 31.24 91.02
C ALA A 81 -100.79 29.81 91.38
N THR A 82 -101.74 28.94 91.70
CA THR A 82 -101.47 27.53 91.98
C THR A 82 -100.95 26.79 90.74
N ALA A 83 -101.60 26.97 89.58
CA ALA A 83 -101.19 26.36 88.31
C ALA A 83 -99.79 26.79 87.87
N ARG A 84 -99.47 28.09 88.03
CA ARG A 84 -98.13 28.61 87.76
C ARG A 84 -97.09 27.97 88.67
N LYS A 85 -97.36 27.87 89.97
CA LYS A 85 -96.43 27.22 90.92
C LYS A 85 -96.17 25.76 90.54
N MET A 86 -97.19 25.01 90.14
CA MET A 86 -97.04 23.62 89.67
C MET A 86 -96.22 23.51 88.38
N ALA A 87 -96.44 24.42 87.42
CA ALA A 87 -95.65 24.46 86.18
C ALA A 87 -94.17 24.75 86.45
N LEU A 88 -93.87 25.75 87.29
CA LEU A 88 -92.48 26.08 87.65
C LEU A 88 -91.79 24.97 88.46
N ASP A 89 -92.53 24.27 89.32
CA ASP A 89 -92.02 23.09 90.05
C ASP A 89 -91.72 21.92 89.11
N TYR A 90 -92.55 21.71 88.08
CA TYR A 90 -92.27 20.74 87.03
C TYR A 90 -91.03 21.11 86.21
N PHE A 91 -90.89 22.38 85.83
CA PHE A 91 -89.69 22.86 85.14
C PHE A 91 -88.44 22.74 86.01
N LYS A 92 -88.56 22.91 87.32
CA LYS A 92 -87.48 22.61 88.26
C LYS A 92 -87.03 21.16 88.16
N ARG A 93 -87.97 20.19 88.17
CA ARG A 93 -87.64 18.77 88.01
C ARG A 93 -86.92 18.50 86.69
N ILE A 94 -87.39 19.07 85.57
CA ILE A 94 -86.72 18.93 84.26
C ILE A 94 -85.26 19.41 84.32
N ASN A 95 -85.00 20.55 84.95
CA ASN A 95 -83.64 21.08 85.07
C ASN A 95 -82.78 20.24 86.03
N ASP A 96 -83.37 19.71 87.10
CA ASP A 96 -82.70 18.85 88.08
C ASP A 96 -82.30 17.48 87.49
N ASP A 97 -83.02 16.98 86.46
CA ASP A 97 -82.65 15.77 85.72
C ASP A 97 -81.31 15.91 84.97
N LYS A 98 -80.83 17.15 84.76
CA LYS A 98 -79.60 17.46 84.01
C LYS A 98 -79.52 16.72 82.67
N GLY A 99 -80.68 16.57 82.05
CA GLY A 99 -80.87 15.78 80.84
C GLY A 99 -80.70 16.60 79.57
N MET A 100 -81.53 16.27 78.59
CA MET A 100 -81.45 16.83 77.24
C MET A 100 -81.79 18.33 77.18
N ILE A 101 -82.63 18.81 78.09
CA ILE A 101 -83.19 20.16 78.06
C ILE A 101 -83.17 20.82 79.45
N TYR A 102 -83.11 22.14 79.44
CA TYR A 102 -83.20 23.01 80.61
C TYR A 102 -84.19 24.13 80.30
N MET A 103 -85.13 24.35 81.20
CA MET A 103 -86.20 25.32 81.07
C MET A 103 -85.78 26.67 81.65
N VAL A 104 -86.23 27.74 81.00
CA VAL A 104 -86.20 29.12 81.48
C VAL A 104 -87.56 29.73 81.16
N VAL A 105 -88.12 30.54 82.04
CA VAL A 105 -89.46 31.14 81.82
C VAL A 105 -89.44 32.60 82.19
N VAL A 106 -90.04 33.42 81.33
CA VAL A 106 -90.28 34.84 81.57
C VAL A 106 -91.76 35.16 81.31
N ASP A 107 -92.27 36.25 81.88
CA ASP A 107 -93.59 36.74 81.48
C ASP A 107 -93.52 37.51 80.16
N LYS A 108 -94.68 37.91 79.62
CA LYS A 108 -94.76 38.68 78.36
C LYS A 108 -94.04 40.03 78.36
N ASN A 109 -93.73 40.57 79.54
CA ASN A 109 -93.04 41.85 79.73
C ASN A 109 -91.53 41.66 79.99
N GLY A 110 -91.06 40.42 80.06
CA GLY A 110 -89.66 40.09 80.32
C GLY A 110 -89.31 39.99 81.81
N VAL A 111 -90.27 39.88 82.72
CA VAL A 111 -89.99 39.53 84.13
C VAL A 111 -89.61 38.06 84.21
N VAL A 112 -88.48 37.74 84.84
CA VAL A 112 -88.03 36.34 84.95
C VAL A 112 -88.90 35.61 85.97
N LEU A 113 -89.57 34.56 85.52
CA LEU A 113 -90.41 33.71 86.37
C LEU A 113 -89.65 32.48 86.86
N PHE A 114 -88.75 31.94 86.04
CA PHE A 114 -87.98 30.76 86.37
C PHE A 114 -86.63 30.75 85.64
N ASP A 115 -85.56 30.81 86.42
CA ASP A 115 -84.19 30.57 85.95
C ASP A 115 -83.35 30.05 87.14
N PRO A 116 -83.17 28.72 87.26
CA PRO A 116 -82.35 28.14 88.33
C PRO A 116 -80.87 28.49 88.24
N VAL A 117 -80.38 28.88 87.05
CA VAL A 117 -78.99 29.29 86.87
C VAL A 117 -78.77 30.70 87.38
N ASN A 118 -79.77 31.57 87.22
CA ASN A 118 -79.73 32.96 87.68
C ASN A 118 -80.84 33.25 88.71
N PRO A 119 -80.83 32.62 89.90
CA PRO A 119 -81.94 32.70 90.85
C PRO A 119 -82.21 34.13 91.33
N LYS A 120 -81.19 35.00 91.33
CA LYS A 120 -81.32 36.43 91.71
C LYS A 120 -82.16 37.26 90.73
N THR A 121 -82.34 36.78 89.50
CA THR A 121 -83.12 37.49 88.47
C THR A 121 -84.62 37.21 88.59
N VAL A 122 -85.01 36.15 89.29
CA VAL A 122 -86.41 35.75 89.44
C VAL A 122 -87.20 36.85 90.15
N GLY A 123 -88.31 37.28 89.54
CA GLY A 123 -89.14 38.41 89.97
C GLY A 123 -88.66 39.79 89.51
N GLN A 124 -87.50 39.89 88.84
CA GLN A 124 -86.97 41.13 88.29
C GLN A 124 -87.18 41.21 86.78
N SER A 125 -87.15 42.43 86.22
CA SER A 125 -87.11 42.61 84.76
C SER A 125 -85.80 42.07 84.20
N GLY A 126 -85.88 41.06 83.35
CA GLY A 126 -84.74 40.48 82.64
C GLY A 126 -84.40 41.19 81.33
N LEU A 127 -85.07 42.30 80.98
CA LEU A 127 -84.86 42.98 79.70
C LEU A 127 -83.40 43.43 79.50
N ASP A 128 -82.69 43.77 80.57
CA ASP A 128 -81.27 44.17 80.51
C ASP A 128 -80.31 43.04 80.94
N ALA A 129 -80.83 41.83 81.20
CA ALA A 129 -80.01 40.69 81.55
C ALA A 129 -79.20 40.21 80.33
N GLN A 130 -77.88 40.22 80.48
CA GLN A 130 -76.94 39.76 79.46
C GLN A 130 -76.27 38.45 79.88
N SER A 131 -76.04 37.59 78.90
CA SER A 131 -75.12 36.47 79.01
C SER A 131 -73.66 36.95 78.99
N VAL A 132 -72.71 36.07 79.35
CA VAL A 132 -71.27 36.40 79.35
C VAL A 132 -70.70 36.73 77.96
N ASP A 133 -71.38 36.34 76.89
CA ASP A 133 -71.07 36.68 75.51
C ASP A 133 -71.86 37.89 74.98
N GLY A 134 -72.49 38.67 75.86
CA GLY A 134 -73.13 39.95 75.54
C GLY A 134 -74.52 39.85 74.92
N VAL A 135 -75.17 38.68 74.99
CA VAL A 135 -76.51 38.46 74.41
C VAL A 135 -77.57 38.80 75.45
N TYR A 136 -78.48 39.71 75.11
CA TYR A 136 -79.69 39.99 75.90
C TYR A 136 -80.70 38.84 75.75
N TYR A 137 -80.47 37.74 76.47
CA TYR A 137 -81.15 36.47 76.21
C TYR A 137 -82.66 36.54 76.45
N VAL A 138 -83.14 37.35 77.41
CA VAL A 138 -84.58 37.55 77.63
C VAL A 138 -85.21 38.35 76.49
N ARG A 139 -84.54 39.38 75.95
CA ARG A 139 -85.02 40.08 74.74
C ARG A 139 -85.12 39.10 73.57
N GLY A 140 -84.12 38.25 73.40
CA GLY A 140 -84.14 37.17 72.42
C GLY A 140 -85.35 36.25 72.58
N TYR A 141 -85.69 35.85 73.81
CA TYR A 141 -86.87 35.02 74.06
C TYR A 141 -88.17 35.69 73.65
N LEU A 142 -88.33 36.97 74.01
CA LEU A 142 -89.51 37.75 73.65
C LEU A 142 -89.61 37.96 72.14
N GLU A 143 -88.51 38.27 71.46
CA GLU A 143 -88.48 38.45 70.00
C GLU A 143 -88.80 37.15 69.24
N ALA A 144 -88.27 36.03 69.70
CA ALA A 144 -88.58 34.71 69.15
C ALA A 144 -90.04 34.33 69.42
N ALA A 145 -90.54 34.55 70.62
CA ALA A 145 -91.93 34.27 70.97
C ALA A 145 -92.92 35.13 70.15
N LYS A 146 -92.62 36.41 69.91
CA LYS A 146 -93.41 37.30 69.04
C LYS A 146 -93.55 36.80 67.60
N LYS A 147 -92.60 36.00 67.11
CA LYS A 147 -92.61 35.40 65.78
C LYS A 147 -93.36 34.05 65.71
N GLY A 148 -94.02 33.65 66.80
CA GLY A 148 -94.68 32.35 66.92
C GLY A 148 -93.73 31.21 67.30
N GLY A 149 -92.55 31.54 67.84
CA GLY A 149 -91.50 30.60 68.20
C GLY A 149 -90.19 30.87 67.46
N GLY A 150 -89.06 30.72 68.15
CA GLY A 150 -87.74 30.96 67.56
C GLY A 150 -86.59 30.66 68.50
N TYR A 151 -85.36 30.90 68.03
CA TYR A 151 -84.14 30.52 68.74
C TYR A 151 -83.32 31.72 69.21
N THR A 152 -82.73 31.60 70.39
CA THR A 152 -81.73 32.54 70.93
C THR A 152 -80.47 31.75 71.28
N TYR A 153 -79.30 32.20 70.80
CA TYR A 153 -78.00 31.56 71.02
C TYR A 153 -77.16 32.42 71.95
N TYR A 154 -76.62 31.82 73.01
CA TYR A 154 -75.87 32.55 74.04
C TYR A 154 -75.02 31.59 74.87
N LYS A 155 -74.13 32.13 75.72
CA LYS A 155 -73.38 31.34 76.70
C LYS A 155 -73.96 31.47 78.10
N MET A 156 -74.20 30.34 78.75
CA MET A 156 -74.67 30.31 80.13
C MET A 156 -74.10 29.10 80.85
N PRO A 157 -73.88 29.15 82.18
CA PRO A 157 -73.58 27.96 82.96
C PRO A 157 -74.76 26.97 82.99
N LYS A 158 -74.48 25.68 83.21
CA LYS A 158 -75.53 24.65 83.45
C LYS A 158 -76.21 24.79 84.82
N TYR A 159 -75.52 25.39 85.77
CA TYR A 159 -75.94 25.61 87.15
C TYR A 159 -75.30 26.90 87.67
N ASP A 160 -75.88 27.52 88.71
CA ASP A 160 -75.36 28.76 89.30
C ASP A 160 -73.88 28.60 89.73
N GLY A 161 -73.03 29.54 89.32
CA GLY A 161 -71.58 29.51 89.53
C GLY A 161 -70.77 28.57 88.62
N GLY A 162 -71.40 27.84 87.70
CA GLY A 162 -70.71 26.95 86.76
C GLY A 162 -69.95 27.68 85.64
N VAL A 163 -69.16 26.93 84.85
CA VAL A 163 -68.46 27.49 83.67
C VAL A 163 -69.48 27.79 82.56
N PRO A 164 -69.47 28.99 81.96
CA PRO A 164 -70.37 29.31 80.85
C PRO A 164 -70.09 28.47 79.61
N GLU A 165 -71.12 27.79 79.11
CA GLU A 165 -71.08 26.97 77.90
C GLU A 165 -72.02 27.52 76.83
N LYS A 166 -71.67 27.31 75.55
CA LYS A 166 -72.58 27.68 74.46
C LYS A 166 -73.86 26.86 74.56
N LYS A 167 -74.99 27.54 74.46
CA LYS A 167 -76.31 26.94 74.41
C LYS A 167 -77.22 27.69 73.44
N PHE A 168 -78.37 27.11 73.18
CA PHE A 168 -79.45 27.80 72.52
C PHE A 168 -80.78 27.46 73.18
N ALA A 169 -81.72 28.39 73.06
CA ALA A 169 -83.05 28.32 73.62
C ALA A 169 -84.06 28.41 72.49
N TYR A 170 -85.03 27.49 72.44
CA TYR A 170 -86.27 27.70 71.72
C TYR A 170 -87.28 28.33 72.68
N SER A 171 -87.86 29.46 72.32
CA SER A 171 -88.82 30.18 73.16
C SER A 171 -90.13 30.43 72.43
N HIS A 172 -91.24 30.18 73.11
CA HIS A 172 -92.59 30.34 72.59
C HIS A 172 -93.50 30.97 73.66
N TYR A 173 -94.48 31.79 73.23
CA TYR A 173 -95.46 32.39 74.13
C TYR A 173 -96.67 31.48 74.24
N ASP A 174 -96.90 30.95 75.43
CA ASP A 174 -98.08 30.14 75.71
C ASP A 174 -99.23 31.03 76.16
N GLU A 175 -100.29 31.12 75.33
CA GLU A 175 -101.44 31.98 75.59
C GLU A 175 -102.24 31.58 76.84
N VAL A 176 -102.25 30.28 77.18
CA VAL A 176 -103.01 29.75 78.33
C VAL A 176 -102.37 30.18 79.64
N SER A 177 -101.07 29.93 79.80
CA SER A 177 -100.34 30.33 81.01
C SER A 177 -99.90 31.79 81.03
N GLN A 178 -99.92 32.46 79.87
CA GLN A 178 -99.38 33.80 79.63
C GLN A 178 -97.88 33.91 79.94
N MET A 179 -97.14 32.82 79.74
CA MET A 179 -95.70 32.75 79.96
C MET A 179 -94.96 32.56 78.63
N VAL A 180 -93.78 33.15 78.52
CA VAL A 180 -92.81 32.80 77.47
C VAL A 180 -91.92 31.69 78.02
N ILE A 181 -92.13 30.48 77.50
CA ILE A 181 -91.43 29.27 77.91
C ILE A 181 -90.27 29.04 76.96
N ALA A 182 -89.06 28.98 77.51
CA ALA A 182 -87.83 28.72 76.78
C ALA A 182 -87.25 27.36 77.16
N THR A 183 -87.24 26.43 76.21
CA THR A 183 -86.58 25.12 76.34
C THR A 183 -85.19 25.21 75.73
N THR A 184 -84.15 24.82 76.46
CA THR A 184 -82.76 25.10 76.09
C THR A 184 -81.87 23.86 76.13
N SER A 185 -80.83 23.78 75.30
CA SER A 185 -79.81 22.71 75.33
C SER A 185 -78.41 23.27 75.12
N TYR A 186 -77.40 22.57 75.64
CA TYR A 186 -75.98 22.90 75.48
C TYR A 186 -75.35 22.13 74.33
N TYR A 187 -74.45 22.77 73.58
CA TYR A 187 -73.73 22.11 72.48
C TYR A 187 -72.86 20.93 72.95
N THR A 188 -72.32 21.03 74.16
CA THR A 188 -71.51 19.98 74.80
C THR A 188 -72.29 18.69 75.05
N ASP A 189 -73.56 18.81 75.45
CA ASP A 189 -74.43 17.66 75.69
C ASP A 189 -74.79 16.99 74.36
N ILE A 190 -75.10 17.77 73.32
CA ILE A 190 -75.34 17.25 71.97
C ILE A 190 -74.11 16.51 71.45
N ASN A 191 -72.91 17.07 71.64
CA ASN A 191 -71.67 16.42 71.23
C ASN A 191 -71.40 15.13 72.01
N THR A 192 -71.77 15.08 73.29
CA THR A 192 -71.59 13.90 74.14
C THR A 192 -72.54 12.77 73.73
N GLU A 193 -73.81 13.08 73.46
CA GLU A 193 -74.79 12.11 72.94
C GLU A 193 -74.36 11.52 71.59
N ASN A 194 -73.72 12.33 70.74
CA ASN A 194 -73.31 11.93 69.41
C ASN A 194 -71.88 11.39 69.32
N LYS A 195 -71.18 11.24 70.45
CA LYS A 195 -69.79 10.76 70.51
C LYS A 195 -69.62 9.38 69.87
N ALA A 196 -70.53 8.45 70.14
CA ALA A 196 -70.51 7.10 69.56
C ALA A 196 -70.64 7.12 68.02
N ILE A 197 -71.37 8.09 67.46
CA ILE A 197 -71.50 8.25 66.00
C ILE A 197 -70.19 8.75 65.40
N LYS A 198 -69.54 9.76 66.02
CA LYS A 198 -68.23 10.26 65.56
C LYS A 198 -67.14 9.18 65.63
N GLU A 199 -67.12 8.40 66.71
CA GLU A 199 -66.16 7.28 66.85
C GLU A 199 -66.40 6.16 65.82
N GLY A 200 -67.66 5.84 65.51
CA GLY A 200 -68.02 4.87 64.48
C GLY A 200 -67.55 5.28 63.08
N VAL A 201 -67.75 6.55 62.70
CA VAL A 201 -67.30 7.08 61.39
C VAL A 201 -65.77 7.03 61.26
N ASN A 202 -65.04 7.44 62.29
CA ASN A 202 -63.57 7.39 62.30
C ASN A 202 -63.04 5.96 62.16
N LYS A 203 -63.67 4.99 62.83
CA LYS A 203 -63.24 3.57 62.77
C LYS A 203 -63.38 3.01 61.36
N VAL A 204 -64.55 3.20 60.72
CA VAL A 204 -64.81 2.72 59.35
C VAL A 204 -63.85 3.35 58.34
N PHE A 205 -63.56 4.65 58.49
CA PHE A 205 -62.67 5.36 57.59
C PHE A 205 -61.23 4.84 57.69
N ASN A 206 -60.70 4.68 58.91
CA ASN A 206 -59.35 4.14 59.14
C ASN A 206 -59.19 2.70 58.62
N GLU A 207 -60.18 1.84 58.83
CA GLU A 207 -60.16 0.47 58.30
C GLU A 207 -60.12 0.44 56.76
N ASN A 208 -60.90 1.31 56.11
CA ASN A 208 -60.90 1.42 54.65
C ASN A 208 -59.60 2.01 54.10
N THR A 209 -59.02 3.03 54.75
CA THR A 209 -57.72 3.58 54.35
C THR A 209 -56.61 2.51 54.43
N ALA A 210 -56.61 1.68 55.48
CA ALA A 210 -55.62 0.61 55.63
C ALA A 210 -55.75 -0.48 54.53
N LYS A 211 -56.98 -0.87 54.18
CA LYS A 211 -57.21 -1.82 53.07
C LYS A 211 -56.74 -1.26 51.74
N LEU A 212 -57.08 0.00 51.44
CA LEU A 212 -56.72 0.65 50.18
C LEU A 212 -55.19 0.79 50.03
N PHE A 213 -54.48 1.07 51.12
CA PHE A 213 -53.02 1.05 51.14
C PHE A 213 -52.45 -0.33 50.78
N LEU A 214 -53.02 -1.41 51.32
CA LEU A 214 -52.57 -2.78 51.06
C LEU A 214 -52.76 -3.16 49.57
N TRP A 215 -53.88 -2.76 48.95
CA TRP A 215 -54.13 -2.96 47.52
C TRP A 215 -53.13 -2.21 46.62
N ILE A 216 -52.80 -0.96 46.96
CA ILE A 216 -51.81 -0.18 46.20
C ILE A 216 -50.41 -0.81 46.31
N LEU A 217 -50.04 -1.26 47.51
CA LEU A 217 -48.75 -1.90 47.75
C LEU A 217 -48.59 -3.20 46.95
N THR A 218 -49.60 -4.07 46.95
CA THR A 218 -49.54 -5.34 46.21
C THR A 218 -49.49 -5.12 44.69
N ALA A 219 -50.28 -4.18 44.15
CA ALA A 219 -50.25 -3.83 42.73
C ALA A 219 -48.88 -3.28 42.30
N THR A 220 -48.25 -2.44 43.13
CA THR A 220 -46.91 -1.87 42.86
C THR A 220 -45.85 -2.97 42.82
N ILE A 221 -45.87 -3.90 43.77
CA ILE A 221 -44.92 -5.03 43.81
C ILE A 221 -45.08 -5.92 42.58
N ALA A 222 -46.32 -6.24 42.17
CA ALA A 222 -46.57 -7.06 40.98
C ALA A 222 -46.01 -6.41 39.70
N LEU A 223 -46.20 -5.10 39.53
CA LEU A 223 -45.68 -4.34 38.40
C LEU A 223 -44.14 -4.35 38.34
N VAL A 224 -43.49 -4.20 39.51
CA VAL A 224 -42.03 -4.29 39.63
C VAL A 224 -41.52 -5.67 39.20
N VAL A 225 -42.15 -6.74 39.66
CA VAL A 225 -41.73 -8.11 39.29
C VAL A 225 -41.88 -8.36 37.78
N LEU A 226 -43.01 -7.96 37.19
CA LEU A 226 -43.26 -8.14 35.75
C LEU A 226 -42.24 -7.39 34.88
N THR A 227 -41.91 -6.15 35.24
CA THR A 227 -40.93 -5.33 34.50
C THR A 227 -39.51 -5.90 34.61
N LEU A 228 -39.11 -6.40 35.78
CA LEU A 228 -37.82 -7.08 35.96
C LEU A 228 -37.71 -8.37 35.14
N ILE A 229 -38.78 -9.19 35.09
CA ILE A 229 -38.83 -10.41 34.28
C ILE A 229 -38.69 -10.05 32.79
N TYR A 230 -39.44 -9.05 32.32
CA TYR A 230 -39.36 -8.59 30.93
C TYR A 230 -37.95 -8.13 30.56
N ALA A 231 -37.33 -7.29 31.38
CA ALA A 231 -35.97 -6.79 31.15
C ALA A 231 -34.94 -7.93 31.09
N LYS A 232 -35.01 -8.90 32.01
CA LYS A 232 -34.10 -10.06 32.02
C LYS A 232 -34.23 -10.92 30.75
N LEU A 233 -35.45 -11.25 30.35
CA LEU A 233 -35.70 -12.16 29.24
C LEU A 233 -35.49 -11.53 27.87
N ARG A 234 -35.76 -10.23 27.71
CA ARG A 234 -35.71 -9.56 26.40
C ARG A 234 -34.43 -8.76 26.15
N ILE A 235 -33.84 -8.15 27.17
CA ILE A 235 -32.69 -7.25 27.03
C ILE A 235 -31.42 -7.96 27.47
N VAL A 236 -31.33 -8.39 28.74
CA VAL A 236 -30.09 -8.91 29.32
C VAL A 236 -29.61 -10.18 28.62
N LYS A 237 -30.51 -11.16 28.41
CA LYS A 237 -30.17 -12.42 27.73
C LYS A 237 -29.52 -12.21 26.35
N ARG A 238 -30.05 -11.28 25.54
CA ARG A 238 -29.51 -11.02 24.18
C ARG A 238 -28.16 -10.30 24.23
N ILE A 239 -27.96 -9.41 25.20
CA ILE A 239 -26.65 -8.77 25.41
C ILE A 239 -25.63 -9.83 25.84
N ASP A 240 -25.99 -10.75 26.74
CA ASP A 240 -25.08 -11.82 27.16
C ASP A 240 -24.74 -12.77 26.00
N GLU A 241 -25.71 -13.14 25.16
CA GLU A 241 -25.46 -13.94 23.94
C GLU A 241 -24.52 -13.23 22.96
N LEU A 242 -24.69 -11.92 22.77
CA LEU A 242 -23.81 -11.12 21.92
C LEU A 242 -22.39 -11.04 22.48
N VAL A 243 -22.24 -10.79 23.79
CA VAL A 243 -20.95 -10.73 24.49
C VAL A 243 -20.25 -12.09 24.46
N LEU A 244 -20.99 -13.19 24.67
CA LEU A 244 -20.43 -14.54 24.60
C LEU A 244 -19.87 -14.84 23.20
N LYS A 245 -20.59 -14.49 22.13
CA LYS A 245 -20.10 -14.69 20.76
C LYS A 245 -18.88 -13.82 20.44
N ILE A 246 -18.85 -12.58 20.90
CA ILE A 246 -17.67 -11.69 20.72
C ILE A 246 -16.47 -12.19 21.53
N ASN A 247 -16.68 -12.69 22.75
CA ASN A 247 -15.60 -13.28 23.55
C ASN A 247 -15.09 -14.59 22.95
N ALA A 248 -15.98 -15.43 22.43
CA ALA A 248 -15.59 -16.61 21.66
C ALA A 248 -14.77 -16.24 20.40
N PHE A 249 -15.04 -15.09 19.79
CA PHE A 249 -14.28 -14.58 18.65
C PHE A 249 -12.87 -14.09 19.05
N SER A 250 -12.74 -13.38 20.18
CA SER A 250 -11.47 -12.81 20.63
C SER A 250 -10.56 -13.79 21.36
N HIS A 251 -11.11 -14.81 22.04
CA HIS A 251 -10.36 -15.77 22.86
C HIS A 251 -10.50 -17.24 22.41
N GLY A 252 -11.35 -17.55 21.43
CA GLY A 252 -11.66 -18.92 20.98
C GLY A 252 -11.16 -19.26 19.56
N ASP A 253 -11.87 -20.18 18.90
CA ASP A 253 -11.51 -20.99 17.70
C ASP A 253 -11.03 -20.24 16.42
N LYS A 254 -10.90 -18.90 16.45
CA LYS A 254 -10.52 -18.05 15.31
C LYS A 254 -11.32 -18.36 14.03
N ASP A 255 -12.58 -18.73 14.22
CA ASP A 255 -13.47 -19.13 13.12
C ASP A 255 -14.18 -17.90 12.55
N LEU A 256 -13.66 -17.39 11.44
CA LEU A 256 -14.19 -16.24 10.71
C LEU A 256 -15.42 -16.61 9.86
N ARG A 257 -15.83 -17.88 9.82
CA ARG A 257 -17.06 -18.33 9.17
C ARG A 257 -18.28 -18.22 10.08
N ALA A 258 -18.04 -18.05 11.40
CA ALA A 258 -19.10 -17.94 12.38
C ALA A 258 -19.86 -16.60 12.22
N LYS A 259 -21.19 -16.67 12.21
CA LYS A 259 -22.06 -15.49 12.11
C LYS A 259 -22.92 -15.32 13.35
N ILE A 260 -23.10 -14.08 13.77
CA ILE A 260 -24.03 -13.70 14.81
C ILE A 260 -25.42 -13.64 14.16
N ASP A 261 -26.28 -14.60 14.51
CA ASP A 261 -27.71 -14.51 14.17
C ASP A 261 -28.35 -13.31 14.89
N VAL A 262 -28.84 -12.37 14.09
CA VAL A 262 -29.47 -11.12 14.55
C VAL A 262 -31.00 -11.16 14.49
N GLY A 263 -31.59 -12.23 13.94
CA GLY A 263 -33.03 -12.35 13.66
C GLY A 263 -33.61 -11.20 12.83
N ASP A 264 -34.95 -11.16 12.71
CA ASP A 264 -35.68 -10.17 11.88
C ASP A 264 -35.98 -8.83 12.58
N ARG A 265 -35.41 -8.59 13.77
CA ARG A 265 -35.66 -7.37 14.53
C ARG A 265 -34.73 -6.24 14.11
N ASN A 266 -35.24 -5.03 14.15
CA ASN A 266 -34.48 -3.82 13.83
C ASN A 266 -34.23 -2.96 15.08
N ASP A 267 -33.81 -3.60 16.17
CA ASP A 267 -33.36 -2.92 17.40
C ASP A 267 -31.85 -2.65 17.35
N GLU A 268 -31.36 -1.85 18.31
CA GLU A 268 -29.96 -1.44 18.41
C GLU A 268 -29.02 -2.64 18.57
N ILE A 269 -29.48 -3.71 19.23
CA ILE A 269 -28.70 -4.94 19.43
C ILE A 269 -28.51 -5.67 18.09
N SER A 270 -29.56 -5.75 17.27
CA SER A 270 -29.46 -6.33 15.92
C SER A 270 -28.61 -5.48 14.98
N GLN A 271 -28.59 -4.14 15.11
CA GLN A 271 -27.67 -3.28 14.34
C GLN A 271 -26.21 -3.55 14.69
N VAL A 272 -25.88 -3.68 15.99
CA VAL A 272 -24.52 -4.03 16.45
C VAL A 272 -24.10 -5.40 15.93
N GLY A 273 -24.98 -6.41 15.99
CA GLY A 273 -24.67 -7.74 15.46
C GLY A 273 -24.40 -7.75 13.95
N ARG A 274 -25.13 -6.95 13.16
CA ARG A 274 -24.85 -6.79 11.71
C ARG A 274 -23.51 -6.12 11.44
N GLY A 275 -23.18 -5.06 12.18
CA GLY A 275 -21.89 -4.38 12.07
C GLY A 275 -20.72 -5.31 12.39
N ILE A 276 -20.87 -6.16 13.41
CA ILE A 276 -19.87 -7.18 13.74
C ILE A 276 -19.75 -8.21 12.62
N ASN A 277 -20.85 -8.74 12.09
CA ASN A 277 -20.80 -9.70 10.97
C ASN A 277 -20.08 -9.12 9.74
N LEU A 278 -20.31 -7.84 9.41
CA LEU A 278 -19.61 -7.17 8.32
C LEU A 278 -18.10 -7.05 8.61
N PHE A 279 -17.73 -6.69 9.83
CA PHE A 279 -16.33 -6.64 10.25
C PHE A 279 -15.65 -8.01 10.16
N VAL A 280 -16.33 -9.09 10.59
CA VAL A 280 -15.82 -10.47 10.50
C VAL A 280 -15.64 -10.90 9.05
N GLU A 281 -16.60 -10.59 8.17
CA GLU A 281 -16.48 -10.91 6.74
C GLU A 281 -15.30 -10.17 6.10
N ASN A 282 -15.11 -8.88 6.41
CA ASN A 282 -13.96 -8.13 5.92
C ASN A 282 -12.63 -8.72 6.41
N ALA A 283 -12.56 -9.14 7.69
CA ALA A 283 -11.38 -9.82 8.22
C ALA A 283 -11.13 -11.17 7.52
N ARG A 284 -12.20 -11.91 7.18
CA ARG A 284 -12.14 -13.18 6.44
C ARG A 284 -11.53 -12.97 5.05
N LEU A 285 -12.02 -11.98 4.30
CA LEU A 285 -11.53 -11.63 2.96
C LEU A 285 -10.06 -11.19 2.99
N ILE A 286 -9.66 -10.37 3.96
CA ILE A 286 -8.25 -9.96 4.15
C ILE A 286 -7.37 -11.20 4.41
N MET A 287 -7.82 -12.14 5.26
CA MET A 287 -7.05 -13.37 5.52
C MET A 287 -6.95 -14.27 4.28
N GLU A 288 -8.00 -14.38 3.46
CA GLU A 288 -7.94 -15.09 2.17
C GLU A 288 -6.95 -14.43 1.19
N GLU A 289 -6.97 -13.09 1.10
CA GLU A 289 -6.03 -12.32 0.27
C GLU A 289 -4.58 -12.54 0.72
N ILE A 290 -4.32 -12.50 2.03
CA ILE A 290 -2.97 -12.78 2.58
C ILE A 290 -2.53 -14.21 2.25
N LYS A 291 -3.40 -15.22 2.30
CA LYS A 291 -3.06 -16.61 1.86
C LYS A 291 -2.66 -16.65 0.38
N GLY A 292 -3.40 -15.92 -0.47
CA GLY A 292 -3.08 -15.77 -1.89
C GLY A 292 -1.71 -15.12 -2.11
N ILE A 293 -1.44 -14.02 -1.43
CA ILE A 293 -0.14 -13.32 -1.48
C ILE A 293 0.99 -14.21 -0.99
N SER A 294 0.81 -14.92 0.11
CA SER A 294 1.80 -15.87 0.68
C SER A 294 2.18 -16.95 -0.33
N THR A 295 1.18 -17.57 -0.98
CA THR A 295 1.41 -18.61 -2.01
C THR A 295 2.14 -18.05 -3.23
N SER A 296 1.76 -16.85 -3.67
CA SER A 296 2.42 -16.16 -4.78
C SER A 296 3.88 -15.83 -4.42
N ASN A 297 4.13 -15.32 -3.22
CA ASN A 297 5.47 -14.94 -2.76
C ASN A 297 6.39 -16.16 -2.67
N LYS A 298 5.89 -17.30 -2.15
CA LYS A 298 6.63 -18.57 -2.16
C LYS A 298 7.04 -18.99 -3.58
N THR A 299 6.09 -18.96 -4.51
CA THR A 299 6.36 -19.32 -5.92
C THR A 299 7.40 -18.38 -6.55
N SER A 300 7.34 -17.08 -6.23
CA SER A 300 8.31 -16.08 -6.69
C SER A 300 9.70 -16.31 -6.09
N MET A 301 9.79 -16.69 -4.82
CA MET A 301 11.07 -17.03 -4.17
C MET A 301 11.68 -18.31 -4.76
N ASP A 302 10.89 -19.35 -5.02
CA ASP A 302 11.37 -20.58 -5.66
C ASP A 302 11.95 -20.28 -7.06
N LYS A 303 11.28 -19.42 -7.84
CA LYS A 303 11.80 -18.94 -9.13
C LYS A 303 13.07 -18.12 -8.99
N LEU A 304 13.16 -17.23 -7.99
CA LEU A 304 14.38 -16.46 -7.72
C LEU A 304 15.56 -17.36 -7.35
N VAL A 305 15.34 -18.40 -6.55
CA VAL A 305 16.36 -19.40 -6.22
C VAL A 305 16.86 -20.09 -7.49
N GLN A 306 15.94 -20.53 -8.37
CA GLN A 306 16.31 -21.15 -9.64
C GLN A 306 17.13 -20.19 -10.52
N ILE A 307 16.68 -18.95 -10.71
CA ILE A 307 17.37 -17.94 -11.52
C ILE A 307 18.76 -17.66 -10.96
N ALA A 308 18.90 -17.53 -9.64
CA ALA A 308 20.19 -17.27 -9.01
C ALA A 308 21.16 -18.45 -9.18
N GLN A 309 20.67 -19.70 -9.06
CA GLN A 309 21.48 -20.90 -9.31
C GLN A 309 21.91 -21.03 -10.78
N GLU A 310 21.00 -20.78 -11.73
CA GLU A 310 21.31 -20.76 -13.16
C GLU A 310 22.35 -19.66 -13.46
N THR A 311 22.19 -18.47 -12.88
CA THR A 311 23.15 -17.37 -13.01
C THR A 311 24.51 -17.78 -12.46
N GLN A 312 24.59 -18.41 -11.29
CA GLN A 312 25.86 -18.90 -10.73
C GLN A 312 26.54 -19.90 -11.66
N LYS A 313 25.78 -20.85 -12.22
CA LYS A 313 26.30 -21.83 -13.17
C LYS A 313 26.83 -21.14 -14.45
N SER A 314 26.03 -20.27 -15.06
CA SER A 314 26.42 -19.53 -16.27
C SER A 314 27.64 -18.65 -16.05
N MET A 315 27.79 -18.04 -14.87
CA MET A 315 28.97 -17.25 -14.55
C MET A 315 30.22 -18.11 -14.37
N LYS A 316 30.08 -19.31 -13.78
CA LYS A 316 31.19 -20.28 -13.68
C LYS A 316 31.64 -20.76 -15.07
N ASP A 317 30.70 -21.09 -15.95
CA ASP A 317 30.97 -21.50 -17.34
C ASP A 317 31.57 -20.33 -18.17
N SER A 318 31.15 -19.10 -17.89
CA SER A 318 31.75 -17.90 -18.49
C SER A 318 33.19 -17.70 -18.02
N SER A 319 33.49 -17.93 -16.74
CA SER A 319 34.85 -17.82 -16.19
C SER A 319 35.81 -18.87 -16.79
N THR A 320 35.37 -20.11 -16.97
CA THR A 320 36.18 -21.14 -17.64
C THR A 320 36.43 -20.79 -19.11
N THR A 321 35.41 -20.29 -19.80
CA THR A 321 35.52 -19.82 -21.18
C THR A 321 36.47 -18.64 -21.30
N LEU A 322 36.37 -17.63 -20.43
CA LEU A 322 37.25 -16.47 -20.39
C LEU A 322 38.72 -16.86 -20.17
N ASN A 323 38.99 -17.79 -19.26
CA ASN A 323 40.35 -18.31 -19.06
C ASN A 323 40.90 -18.99 -20.33
N SER A 324 40.07 -19.77 -21.02
CA SER A 324 40.44 -20.38 -22.31
C SER A 324 40.75 -19.34 -23.38
N VAL A 325 39.93 -18.29 -23.49
CA VAL A 325 40.14 -17.20 -24.44
C VAL A 325 41.40 -16.40 -24.10
N LYS A 326 41.66 -16.13 -22.82
CA LYS A 326 42.89 -15.45 -22.36
C LYS A 326 44.15 -16.23 -22.73
N ASN A 327 44.14 -17.55 -22.53
CA ASN A 327 45.27 -18.40 -22.93
C ASN A 327 45.49 -18.35 -24.44
N LYS A 328 44.43 -18.50 -25.23
CA LYS A 328 44.51 -18.38 -26.71
C LYS A 328 45.00 -17.01 -27.16
N ALA A 329 44.54 -15.93 -26.52
CA ALA A 329 45.01 -14.58 -26.82
C ALA A 329 46.51 -14.44 -26.55
N THR A 330 47.00 -15.02 -25.44
CA THR A 330 48.44 -15.07 -25.14
C THR A 330 49.21 -15.87 -26.19
N ASP A 331 48.68 -17.00 -26.65
CA ASP A 331 49.29 -17.79 -27.73
C ASP A 331 49.37 -16.99 -29.04
N VAL A 332 48.31 -16.28 -29.41
CA VAL A 332 48.31 -15.43 -30.61
C VAL A 332 49.30 -14.27 -30.46
N ALA A 333 49.43 -13.65 -29.29
CA ALA A 333 50.44 -12.62 -29.03
C ALA A 333 51.87 -13.17 -29.23
N ASN A 334 52.16 -14.37 -28.74
CA ASN A 334 53.44 -15.05 -28.96
C ASN A 334 53.67 -15.37 -30.45
N MET A 335 52.62 -15.78 -31.17
CA MET A 335 52.68 -15.99 -32.62
C MET A 335 53.00 -14.69 -33.36
N MET A 336 52.40 -13.54 -32.97
CA MET A 336 52.71 -12.24 -33.58
C MET A 336 54.19 -11.88 -33.41
N ASN A 337 54.76 -12.06 -32.22
CA ASN A 337 56.19 -11.83 -31.96
C ASN A 337 57.07 -12.72 -32.85
N THR A 338 56.72 -14.01 -32.96
CA THR A 338 57.42 -14.95 -33.84
C THR A 338 57.33 -14.52 -35.32
N SER A 339 56.17 -14.06 -35.78
CA SER A 339 55.97 -13.56 -37.14
C SER A 339 56.77 -12.28 -37.41
N ILE A 340 56.93 -11.40 -36.42
CA ILE A 340 57.82 -10.23 -36.51
C ILE A 340 59.28 -10.67 -36.68
N GLU A 341 59.77 -11.60 -35.86
CA GLU A 341 61.15 -12.13 -35.97
C GLU A 341 61.39 -12.80 -37.33
N GLN A 342 60.44 -13.61 -37.81
CA GLN A 342 60.51 -14.25 -39.11
C GLN A 342 60.54 -13.22 -40.25
N SER A 343 59.74 -12.16 -40.15
CA SER A 343 59.71 -11.07 -41.14
C SER A 343 61.00 -10.25 -41.15
N GLN A 344 61.60 -10.00 -39.97
CA GLN A 344 62.94 -9.40 -39.87
C GLN A 344 64.00 -10.27 -40.56
N GLY A 345 63.97 -11.58 -40.31
CA GLY A 345 64.87 -12.54 -40.97
C GLY A 345 64.67 -12.58 -42.49
N LEU A 346 63.42 -12.53 -42.96
CA LEU A 346 63.10 -12.44 -44.38
C LEU A 346 63.63 -11.15 -45.01
N ARG A 347 63.38 -10.00 -44.38
CA ARG A 347 63.89 -8.70 -44.83
C ARG A 347 65.41 -8.71 -44.96
N LYS A 348 66.13 -9.27 -44.00
CA LYS A 348 67.60 -9.37 -44.08
C LYS A 348 68.04 -10.16 -45.31
N ARG A 349 67.45 -11.33 -45.57
CA ARG A 349 67.74 -12.15 -46.75
C ARG A 349 67.38 -11.45 -48.06
N LEU A 350 66.29 -10.68 -48.08
CA LEU A 350 65.89 -9.91 -49.26
C LEU A 350 66.89 -8.79 -49.58
N ILE A 351 67.39 -8.08 -48.56
CA ILE A 351 68.44 -7.06 -48.73
C ILE A 351 69.74 -7.69 -49.26
N GLU A 352 70.12 -8.85 -48.73
CA GLU A 352 71.27 -9.62 -49.24
C GLU A 352 71.06 -10.04 -50.71
N THR A 353 69.87 -10.55 -51.05
CA THR A 353 69.51 -10.92 -52.42
C THR A 353 69.51 -9.72 -53.36
N GLN A 354 69.04 -8.56 -52.90
CA GLN A 354 69.07 -7.31 -53.66
C GLN A 354 70.52 -6.87 -53.95
N GLY A 355 71.43 -7.08 -53.00
CA GLY A 355 72.87 -6.89 -53.22
C GLY A 355 73.41 -7.79 -54.33
N LEU A 356 73.11 -9.09 -54.30
CA LEU A 356 73.53 -10.06 -55.31
C LEU A 356 72.96 -9.76 -56.71
N VAL A 357 71.70 -9.33 -56.77
CA VAL A 357 71.06 -8.90 -58.03
C VAL A 357 71.74 -7.67 -58.61
N LYS A 358 72.11 -6.71 -57.76
CA LYS A 358 72.86 -5.52 -58.19
C LYS A 358 74.24 -5.90 -58.73
N GLU A 359 74.99 -6.74 -58.00
CA GLU A 359 76.30 -7.23 -58.45
C GLU A 359 76.19 -7.98 -59.79
N SER A 360 75.16 -8.81 -59.95
CA SER A 360 74.90 -9.52 -61.21
C SER A 360 74.55 -8.57 -62.36
N LYS A 361 73.77 -7.52 -62.08
CA LYS A 361 73.45 -6.46 -63.06
C LYS A 361 74.73 -5.75 -63.52
N ASP A 362 75.59 -5.39 -62.58
CA ASP A 362 76.85 -4.70 -62.87
C ASP A 362 77.78 -5.60 -63.69
N ALA A 363 77.92 -6.88 -63.34
CA ALA A 363 78.71 -7.86 -64.09
C ALA A 363 78.21 -8.08 -65.54
N ILE A 364 76.89 -8.08 -65.77
CA ILE A 364 76.32 -8.13 -67.13
C ILE A 364 76.55 -6.83 -67.90
N GLY A 365 76.51 -5.68 -67.22
CA GLY A 365 76.89 -4.40 -67.81
C GLY A 365 78.34 -4.41 -68.32
N ASP A 366 79.26 -4.94 -67.53
CA ASP A 366 80.66 -5.10 -67.93
C ASP A 366 80.81 -6.07 -69.11
N LEU A 367 80.07 -7.19 -69.10
CA LEU A 367 80.07 -8.16 -70.20
C LEU A 367 79.54 -7.52 -71.51
N PHE A 368 78.49 -6.71 -71.43
CA PHE A 368 77.97 -5.96 -72.57
C PHE A 368 79.04 -5.00 -73.15
N SER A 369 79.78 -4.31 -72.29
CA SER A 369 80.89 -3.44 -72.72
C SER A 369 81.98 -4.24 -73.43
N GLN A 370 82.37 -5.41 -72.91
CA GLN A 370 83.38 -6.29 -73.52
C GLN A 370 82.93 -6.87 -74.86
N ILE A 371 81.65 -7.23 -75.01
CA ILE A 371 81.07 -7.69 -76.28
C ILE A 371 81.13 -6.55 -77.32
N THR A 372 80.79 -5.33 -76.91
CA THR A 372 80.82 -4.15 -77.79
C THR A 372 82.24 -3.85 -78.27
N GLU A 373 83.22 -3.91 -77.37
CA GLU A 373 84.64 -3.76 -77.73
C GLU A 373 85.14 -4.89 -78.65
N SER A 374 84.73 -6.13 -78.38
CA SER A 374 85.08 -7.27 -79.24
C SER A 374 84.44 -7.17 -80.62
N ALA A 375 83.21 -6.66 -80.73
CA ALA A 375 82.56 -6.40 -82.00
C ALA A 375 83.31 -5.34 -82.83
N HIS A 376 83.75 -4.25 -82.20
CA HIS A 376 84.59 -3.23 -82.86
C HIS A 376 85.93 -3.81 -83.31
N THR A 377 86.54 -4.68 -82.50
CA THR A 377 87.80 -5.35 -82.86
C THR A 377 87.62 -6.27 -84.08
N GLU A 378 86.50 -7.00 -84.17
CA GLU A 378 86.22 -7.83 -85.35
C GLU A 378 85.90 -7.00 -86.60
N GLU A 379 85.26 -5.85 -86.46
CA GLU A 379 85.05 -4.92 -87.57
C GLU A 379 86.39 -4.41 -88.14
N GLU A 380 87.32 -4.01 -87.26
CA GLU A 380 88.68 -3.61 -87.66
C GLU A 380 89.45 -4.76 -88.34
N LEU A 381 89.39 -5.97 -87.78
CA LEU A 381 90.07 -7.11 -88.35
C LEU A 381 89.45 -7.50 -89.70
N SER A 382 88.13 -7.32 -89.89
CA SER A 382 87.44 -7.61 -91.15
C SER A 382 87.95 -6.70 -92.26
N SER A 383 88.11 -5.40 -91.95
CA SER A 383 88.71 -4.42 -92.85
C SER A 383 90.16 -4.79 -93.22
N LYS A 384 90.97 -5.27 -92.27
CA LYS A 384 92.36 -5.71 -92.53
C LYS A 384 92.42 -6.96 -93.40
N VAL A 385 91.52 -7.93 -93.20
CA VAL A 385 91.43 -9.15 -94.02
C VAL A 385 90.98 -8.81 -95.44
N GLU A 386 90.03 -7.89 -95.61
CA GLU A 386 89.63 -7.39 -96.93
C GLU A 386 90.81 -6.73 -97.66
N GLN A 387 91.60 -5.91 -96.96
CA GLN A 387 92.82 -5.32 -97.54
C GLN A 387 93.85 -6.39 -97.92
N LEU A 388 94.02 -7.43 -97.10
CA LEU A 388 94.92 -8.54 -97.41
C LEU A 388 94.47 -9.34 -98.64
N SER A 389 93.15 -9.53 -98.80
CA SER A 389 92.54 -10.14 -99.99
C SER A 389 92.90 -9.36 -101.25
N ARG A 390 92.74 -8.03 -101.22
CA ARG A 390 93.11 -7.14 -102.34
C ARG A 390 94.61 -7.22 -102.66
N ASN A 391 95.46 -7.18 -101.64
CA ASN A 391 96.91 -7.31 -101.82
C ASN A 391 97.29 -8.66 -102.44
N ALA A 392 96.60 -9.75 -102.09
CA ALA A 392 96.84 -11.08 -102.67
C ALA A 392 96.41 -11.15 -104.14
N ASP A 393 95.29 -10.53 -104.50
CA ASP A 393 94.84 -10.38 -105.89
C ASP A 393 95.82 -9.53 -106.72
N ASP A 394 96.36 -8.45 -106.13
CA ASP A 394 97.40 -7.63 -106.77
C ASP A 394 98.68 -8.44 -107.03
N VAL A 395 99.13 -9.24 -106.06
CA VAL A 395 100.28 -10.14 -106.23
C VAL A 395 100.02 -11.17 -107.33
N LYS A 396 98.82 -11.76 -107.39
CA LYS A 396 98.43 -12.67 -108.46
C LYS A 396 98.51 -12.00 -109.84
N SER A 397 98.01 -10.78 -109.97
CA SER A 397 98.10 -10.02 -111.23
C SER A 397 99.56 -9.78 -111.64
N ILE A 398 100.46 -9.49 -110.69
CA ILE A 398 101.89 -9.36 -110.96
C ILE A 398 102.49 -10.69 -111.44
N LEU A 399 102.15 -11.81 -110.81
CA LEU A 399 102.65 -13.13 -111.20
C LEU A 399 102.21 -13.53 -112.60
N ASP A 400 100.96 -13.21 -112.99
CA ASP A 400 100.47 -13.44 -114.35
C ASP A 400 101.30 -12.65 -115.37
N ILE A 401 101.62 -11.38 -115.09
CA ILE A 401 102.51 -10.56 -115.94
C ILE A 401 103.92 -11.18 -116.04
N ILE A 402 104.49 -11.65 -114.93
CA ILE A 402 105.83 -12.28 -114.95
C ILE A 402 105.78 -13.61 -115.72
N ASN A 403 104.67 -14.36 -115.62
CA ASN A 403 104.49 -15.60 -116.37
C ASN A 403 104.42 -15.31 -117.88
N ASP A 404 103.68 -14.29 -118.29
CA ASP A 404 103.65 -13.82 -119.67
C ASP A 404 105.05 -13.39 -120.16
N ILE A 405 105.84 -12.70 -119.32
CA ILE A 405 107.24 -12.34 -119.64
C ILE A 405 108.11 -13.60 -119.77
N ALA A 406 107.95 -14.59 -118.89
CA ALA A 406 108.72 -15.82 -118.93
C ALA A 406 108.35 -16.67 -120.16
N ASP A 407 107.07 -16.74 -120.53
CA ASP A 407 106.55 -17.35 -121.77
C ASP A 407 107.14 -16.65 -123.01
N GLN A 408 107.12 -15.32 -123.04
CA GLN A 408 107.73 -14.54 -124.12
C GLN A 408 109.25 -14.77 -124.18
N THR A 409 109.93 -14.82 -123.03
CA THR A 409 111.38 -15.07 -122.95
C THR A 409 111.73 -16.47 -123.45
N ASN A 410 110.93 -17.48 -123.10
CA ASN A 410 111.07 -18.85 -123.58
C ASN A 410 110.86 -18.94 -125.11
N LEU A 411 109.88 -18.22 -125.65
CA LEU A 411 109.65 -18.13 -127.10
C LEU A 411 110.77 -17.40 -127.84
N LEU A 412 111.27 -16.28 -127.29
CA LEU A 412 112.41 -15.54 -127.84
C LEU A 412 113.68 -16.40 -127.83
N ALA A 413 113.94 -17.11 -126.73
CA ALA A 413 115.08 -18.00 -126.59
C ALA A 413 114.97 -19.21 -127.54
N LEU A 414 113.76 -19.76 -127.73
CA LEU A 414 113.51 -20.81 -128.72
C LEU A 414 113.80 -20.32 -130.15
N ASN A 415 113.32 -19.14 -130.52
CA ASN A 415 113.60 -18.53 -131.83
C ASN A 415 115.11 -18.27 -132.02
N ALA A 416 115.79 -17.81 -130.98
CA ALA A 416 117.25 -17.61 -131.00
C ALA A 416 118.03 -18.93 -131.13
N ALA A 417 117.60 -19.99 -130.45
CA ALA A 417 118.20 -21.33 -130.55
C ALA A 417 118.02 -21.93 -131.96
N ILE A 418 116.85 -21.73 -132.58
CA ILE A 418 116.57 -22.12 -133.97
C ILE A 418 117.51 -21.39 -134.93
N GLU A 419 117.65 -20.07 -134.81
CA GLU A 419 118.49 -19.29 -135.71
C GLU A 419 120.00 -19.56 -135.48
N ALA A 420 120.41 -19.83 -134.24
CA ALA A 420 121.77 -20.28 -133.91
C ALA A 420 122.09 -21.66 -134.49
N ALA A 421 121.15 -22.61 -134.49
CA ALA A 421 121.28 -23.89 -135.17
C ALA A 421 121.36 -23.72 -136.71
N ARG A 422 120.65 -22.73 -137.26
CA ARG A 422 120.65 -22.37 -138.68
C ARG A 422 121.98 -21.77 -139.16
N ALA A 423 122.71 -21.08 -138.28
CA ALA A 423 124.02 -20.49 -138.53
C ALA A 423 125.20 -21.50 -138.48
N GLY A 424 124.95 -22.78 -138.17
CA GLY A 424 125.96 -23.84 -138.17
C GLY A 424 127.10 -23.60 -137.17
N GLU A 425 128.35 -23.87 -137.55
CA GLU A 425 129.53 -23.74 -136.67
C GLU A 425 129.74 -22.31 -136.12
N HIS A 426 129.28 -21.26 -136.82
CA HIS A 426 129.39 -19.87 -136.36
C HIS A 426 128.38 -19.49 -135.26
N GLY A 427 127.27 -20.23 -135.14
CA GLY A 427 126.20 -19.98 -134.16
C GLY A 427 126.36 -20.70 -132.82
N ARG A 428 127.39 -21.53 -132.67
CA ARG A 428 127.52 -22.50 -131.58
C ARG A 428 127.59 -21.88 -130.19
N GLY A 429 128.25 -20.73 -130.03
CA GLY A 429 128.28 -19.97 -128.76
C GLY A 429 126.94 -19.31 -128.42
N PHE A 430 126.22 -18.83 -129.44
CA PHE A 430 124.89 -18.24 -129.27
C PHE A 430 123.82 -19.30 -128.93
N ALA A 431 123.93 -20.51 -129.51
CA ALA A 431 123.03 -21.62 -129.20
C ALA A 431 123.07 -21.99 -127.72
N VAL A 432 124.28 -22.05 -127.11
CA VAL A 432 124.45 -22.34 -125.68
C VAL A 432 123.79 -21.26 -124.81
N VAL A 433 123.95 -19.98 -125.17
CA VAL A 433 123.31 -18.88 -124.42
C VAL A 433 121.78 -18.93 -124.59
N ALA A 434 121.28 -19.21 -125.80
CA ALA A 434 119.84 -19.33 -126.05
C ALA A 434 119.22 -20.51 -125.29
N ASP A 435 119.88 -21.67 -125.24
CA ASP A 435 119.44 -22.81 -124.44
C ASP A 435 119.49 -22.52 -122.92
N GLU A 436 120.48 -21.78 -122.44
CA GLU A 436 120.56 -21.36 -121.03
C GLU A 436 119.44 -20.36 -120.67
N VAL A 437 119.15 -19.39 -121.54
CA VAL A 437 118.02 -18.45 -121.36
C VAL A 437 116.68 -19.18 -121.41
N ARG A 438 116.53 -20.15 -122.32
CA ARG A 438 115.33 -21.01 -122.41
C ARG A 438 115.15 -21.84 -121.15
N ASN A 439 116.21 -22.46 -120.65
CA ASN A 439 116.20 -23.23 -119.41
C ASN A 439 115.87 -22.33 -118.19
N LEU A 440 116.42 -21.11 -118.14
CA LEU A 440 116.10 -20.13 -117.10
C LEU A 440 114.63 -19.69 -117.16
N ALA A 441 114.09 -19.43 -118.36
CA ALA A 441 112.69 -19.11 -118.56
C ALA A 441 111.77 -20.27 -118.14
N GLY A 442 112.11 -21.51 -118.50
CA GLY A 442 111.39 -22.72 -118.05
C GLY A 442 111.43 -22.93 -116.53
N ARG A 443 112.57 -22.70 -115.89
CA ARG A 443 112.68 -22.70 -114.42
C ARG A 443 111.87 -21.58 -113.77
N THR A 444 111.81 -20.42 -114.42
CA THR A 444 111.01 -19.27 -113.98
C THR A 444 109.51 -19.58 -114.04
N GLN A 445 109.02 -20.09 -115.18
CA GLN A 445 107.63 -20.55 -115.34
C GLN A 445 107.25 -21.61 -114.30
N LYS A 446 108.12 -22.60 -114.07
CA LYS A 446 107.87 -23.62 -113.03
C LYS A 446 107.77 -23.00 -111.64
N SER A 447 108.67 -22.08 -111.30
CA SER A 447 108.66 -21.37 -110.01
C SER A 447 107.41 -20.48 -109.87
N LEU A 448 106.98 -19.81 -110.94
CA LEU A 448 105.75 -19.02 -110.97
C LEU A 448 104.51 -19.88 -110.78
N ALA A 449 104.45 -21.08 -111.36
CA ALA A 449 103.35 -22.02 -111.15
C ALA A 449 103.27 -22.45 -109.67
N GLU A 450 104.41 -22.73 -109.03
CA GLU A 450 104.48 -23.05 -107.60
C GLU A 450 104.07 -21.85 -106.72
N ILE A 451 104.51 -20.63 -107.05
CA ILE A 451 104.11 -19.40 -106.34
C ILE A 451 102.60 -19.13 -106.53
N ASN A 452 102.07 -19.25 -107.75
CA ASN A 452 100.65 -19.04 -108.04
C ASN A 452 99.78 -20.05 -107.26
N SER A 453 100.18 -21.33 -107.22
CA SER A 453 99.53 -22.33 -106.37
C SER A 453 99.55 -21.93 -104.89
N THR A 454 100.66 -21.36 -104.41
CA THR A 454 100.79 -20.89 -103.02
C THR A 454 99.88 -19.69 -102.75
N ILE A 455 99.80 -18.73 -103.69
CA ILE A 455 98.90 -17.57 -103.60
C ILE A 455 97.44 -18.00 -103.62
N MET A 456 97.06 -18.99 -104.44
CA MET A 456 95.70 -19.55 -104.43
C MET A 456 95.32 -20.13 -103.07
N VAL A 457 96.25 -20.84 -102.42
CA VAL A 457 96.03 -21.33 -101.04
C VAL A 457 95.86 -20.15 -100.07
N ILE A 458 96.70 -19.11 -100.16
CA ILE A 458 96.58 -17.91 -99.31
C ILE A 458 95.23 -17.22 -99.50
N VAL A 459 94.76 -17.04 -100.74
CA VAL A 459 93.44 -16.44 -101.02
C VAL A 459 92.30 -17.29 -100.46
N GLN A 460 92.41 -18.62 -100.58
CA GLN A 460 91.44 -19.54 -99.98
C GLN A 460 91.39 -19.40 -98.45
N GLU A 461 92.55 -19.34 -97.80
CA GLU A 461 92.66 -19.12 -96.35
C GLU A 461 92.10 -17.75 -95.93
N ILE A 462 92.38 -16.68 -96.68
CA ILE A 462 91.81 -15.33 -96.44
C ILE A 462 90.28 -15.36 -96.50
N ASN A 463 89.70 -16.02 -97.52
CA ASN A 463 88.25 -16.16 -97.64
C ASN A 463 87.65 -16.98 -96.50
N ALA A 464 88.34 -18.03 -96.05
CA ALA A 464 87.91 -18.83 -94.91
C ALA A 464 87.91 -18.00 -93.61
N VAL A 465 88.97 -17.20 -93.38
CA VAL A 465 89.04 -16.27 -92.24
C VAL A 465 87.92 -15.22 -92.31
N SER A 466 87.71 -14.58 -93.46
CA SER A 466 86.64 -13.59 -93.66
C SER A 466 85.24 -14.15 -93.35
N SER A 467 84.94 -15.37 -93.83
CA SER A 467 83.69 -16.07 -93.51
C SER A 467 83.55 -16.32 -92.01
N GLN A 468 84.62 -16.77 -91.34
CA GLN A 468 84.64 -16.99 -89.90
C GLN A 468 84.42 -15.70 -89.11
N MET A 469 84.98 -14.58 -89.57
CA MET A 469 84.78 -13.27 -88.98
C MET A 469 83.33 -12.77 -89.08
N ASN A 470 82.70 -12.94 -90.24
CA ASN A 470 81.29 -12.59 -90.41
C ASN A 470 80.40 -13.42 -89.46
N LEU A 471 80.70 -14.71 -89.30
CA LEU A 471 80.02 -15.56 -88.32
C LEU A 471 80.25 -15.10 -86.87
N ASN A 472 81.47 -14.63 -86.53
CA ASN A 472 81.77 -14.08 -85.21
C ASN A 472 81.00 -12.77 -84.96
N SER A 473 80.93 -11.86 -85.94
CA SER A 473 80.15 -10.62 -85.84
C SER A 473 78.68 -10.89 -85.53
N GLN A 474 78.05 -11.83 -86.25
CA GLN A 474 76.66 -12.24 -85.98
C GLN A 474 76.47 -12.84 -84.58
N LYS A 475 77.46 -13.58 -84.07
CA LYS A 475 77.43 -14.10 -82.68
C LYS A 475 77.55 -12.96 -81.66
N MET A 476 78.39 -11.96 -81.92
CA MET A 476 78.53 -10.79 -81.04
C MET A 476 77.24 -9.96 -80.98
N GLU A 477 76.57 -9.75 -82.11
CA GLU A 477 75.27 -9.06 -82.17
C GLU A 477 74.21 -9.80 -81.32
N ARG A 478 74.10 -11.13 -81.48
CA ARG A 478 73.21 -11.95 -80.65
C ARG A 478 73.56 -11.90 -79.17
N LEU A 479 74.86 -11.92 -78.83
CA LEU A 479 75.32 -11.81 -77.44
C LEU A 479 75.00 -10.43 -76.83
N SER A 480 75.08 -9.36 -77.63
CA SER A 480 74.70 -8.00 -77.24
C SER A 480 73.21 -7.91 -76.92
N ASP A 481 72.34 -8.42 -77.81
CA ASP A 481 70.89 -8.48 -77.60
C ASP A 481 70.52 -9.30 -76.37
N MET A 482 71.16 -10.46 -76.18
CA MET A 482 70.97 -11.31 -74.99
C MET A 482 71.35 -10.57 -73.71
N SER A 483 72.50 -9.87 -73.72
CA SER A 483 73.00 -9.13 -72.55
C SER A 483 72.04 -8.00 -72.16
N LYS A 484 71.49 -7.27 -73.14
CA LYS A 484 70.48 -6.24 -72.91
C LYS A 484 69.19 -6.81 -72.29
N SER A 485 68.69 -7.94 -72.81
CA SER A 485 67.51 -8.62 -72.26
C SER A 485 67.72 -9.09 -70.81
N VAL A 486 68.92 -9.61 -70.50
CA VAL A 486 69.30 -10.00 -69.13
C VAL A 486 69.37 -8.78 -68.21
N GLN A 487 69.90 -7.64 -68.68
CA GLN A 487 69.96 -6.41 -67.91
C GLN A 487 68.56 -5.86 -67.56
N GLU A 488 67.63 -5.85 -68.52
CA GLU A 488 66.22 -5.50 -68.27
C GLU A 488 65.55 -6.45 -67.26
N THR A 489 65.91 -7.73 -67.29
CA THR A 489 65.41 -8.75 -66.35
C THR A 489 65.90 -8.47 -64.93
N TYR A 490 67.18 -8.12 -64.75
CA TYR A 490 67.73 -7.75 -63.45
C TYR A 490 67.13 -6.43 -62.91
N GLU A 491 66.80 -5.47 -63.77
CA GLU A 491 66.08 -4.25 -63.36
C GLU A 491 64.69 -4.55 -62.80
N LYS A 492 63.91 -5.38 -63.51
CA LYS A 492 62.61 -5.86 -63.03
C LYS A 492 62.75 -6.62 -61.71
N MET A 493 63.77 -7.46 -61.59
CA MET A 493 64.04 -8.22 -60.36
C MET A 493 64.37 -7.31 -59.18
N SER A 494 65.19 -6.27 -59.38
CA SER A 494 65.50 -5.26 -58.36
C SER A 494 64.28 -4.46 -57.92
N SER A 495 63.40 -4.08 -58.87
CA SER A 495 62.15 -3.41 -58.57
C SER A 495 61.22 -4.31 -57.73
N ASN A 496 61.05 -5.57 -58.15
CA ASN A 496 60.21 -6.53 -57.43
C ASN A 496 60.73 -6.78 -56.01
N LEU A 497 62.04 -6.97 -55.84
CA LEU A 497 62.66 -7.15 -54.51
C LEU A 497 62.41 -5.93 -53.60
N SER A 498 62.49 -4.71 -54.15
CA SER A 498 62.21 -3.49 -53.39
C SER A 498 60.75 -3.44 -52.91
N SER A 499 59.79 -3.83 -53.75
CA SER A 499 58.38 -3.96 -53.35
C SER A 499 58.18 -5.01 -52.26
N VAL A 500 58.80 -6.20 -52.39
CA VAL A 500 58.68 -7.26 -51.37
C VAL A 500 59.31 -6.84 -50.03
N VAL A 501 60.40 -6.06 -50.04
CA VAL A 501 60.97 -5.47 -48.82
C VAL A 501 59.98 -4.48 -48.18
N SER A 502 59.29 -3.66 -48.98
CA SER A 502 58.26 -2.75 -48.49
C SER A 502 57.08 -3.52 -47.86
N ASP A 503 56.58 -4.56 -48.54
CA ASP A 503 55.49 -5.41 -48.06
C ASP A 503 55.87 -6.14 -46.75
N SER A 504 57.13 -6.58 -46.64
CA SER A 504 57.66 -7.19 -45.42
C SER A 504 57.69 -6.20 -44.25
N ASN A 505 58.06 -4.94 -44.48
CA ASN A 505 58.00 -3.89 -43.45
C ASN A 505 56.56 -3.59 -43.03
N GLN A 506 55.64 -3.51 -43.98
CA GLN A 506 54.22 -3.29 -43.69
C GLN A 506 53.65 -4.43 -42.85
N SER A 507 53.96 -5.68 -43.21
CA SER A 507 53.53 -6.87 -42.47
C SER A 507 54.03 -6.84 -41.02
N MET A 508 55.27 -6.39 -40.78
CA MET A 508 55.80 -6.22 -39.42
C MET A 508 55.02 -5.18 -38.60
N ASP A 509 54.65 -4.05 -39.20
CA ASP A 509 53.84 -3.02 -38.51
C ASP A 509 52.43 -3.55 -38.19
N ASP A 510 51.82 -4.29 -39.12
CA ASP A 510 50.51 -4.90 -38.93
C ASP A 510 50.52 -5.98 -37.84
N TYR A 511 51.57 -6.82 -37.77
CA TYR A 511 51.77 -7.76 -36.66
C TYR A 511 51.97 -7.03 -35.32
N ALA A 512 52.74 -5.93 -35.30
CA ALA A 512 52.94 -5.15 -34.08
C ALA A 512 51.65 -4.46 -33.60
N LYS A 513 50.84 -3.93 -34.53
CA LYS A 513 49.50 -3.38 -34.22
C LYS A 513 48.57 -4.46 -33.68
N SER A 514 48.53 -5.62 -34.33
CA SER A 514 47.73 -6.76 -33.91
C SER A 514 48.13 -7.26 -32.52
N GLY A 515 49.43 -7.35 -32.24
CA GLY A 515 49.97 -7.68 -30.91
C GLY A 515 49.45 -6.73 -29.82
N ARG A 516 49.53 -5.41 -30.04
CA ARG A 516 49.01 -4.40 -29.09
C ARG A 516 47.50 -4.52 -28.86
N GLN A 517 46.72 -4.82 -29.90
CA GLN A 517 45.27 -5.02 -29.77
C GLN A 517 44.95 -6.27 -28.95
N ILE A 518 45.72 -7.34 -29.12
CA ILE A 518 45.58 -8.57 -28.33
C ILE A 518 45.92 -8.32 -26.86
N GLU A 519 46.99 -7.57 -26.57
CA GLU A 519 47.32 -7.18 -25.19
C GLU A 519 46.20 -6.37 -24.52
N ALA A 520 45.61 -5.42 -25.25
CA ALA A 520 44.45 -4.66 -24.77
C ALA A 520 43.25 -5.57 -24.48
N MET A 521 42.96 -6.52 -25.39
CA MET A 521 41.89 -7.52 -25.20
C MET A 521 42.13 -8.39 -23.96
N VAL A 522 43.38 -8.81 -23.69
CA VAL A 522 43.74 -9.55 -22.47
C VAL A 522 43.47 -8.71 -21.21
N SER A 523 43.77 -7.41 -21.25
CA SER A 523 43.44 -6.48 -20.15
C SER A 523 41.93 -6.35 -19.94
N ASP A 524 41.14 -6.26 -21.02
CA ASP A 524 39.68 -6.17 -20.93
C ASP A 524 39.05 -7.40 -20.29
N PHE A 525 39.62 -8.60 -20.50
CA PHE A 525 39.15 -9.82 -19.83
C PHE A 525 39.27 -9.77 -18.30
N VAL A 526 40.23 -9.03 -17.75
CA VAL A 526 40.32 -8.81 -16.29
C VAL A 526 39.10 -8.04 -15.79
N GLY A 527 38.61 -7.07 -16.56
CA GLY A 527 37.38 -6.34 -16.27
C GLY A 527 36.16 -7.26 -16.28
N VAL A 528 36.05 -8.12 -17.29
CA VAL A 528 34.94 -9.10 -17.40
C VAL A 528 34.99 -10.11 -16.25
N GLU A 529 36.16 -10.58 -15.86
CA GLU A 529 36.34 -11.49 -14.72
C GLU A 529 35.88 -10.85 -13.40
N LYS A 530 36.19 -9.56 -13.19
CA LYS A 530 35.71 -8.82 -12.02
C LYS A 530 34.18 -8.70 -11.99
N VAL A 531 33.56 -8.41 -13.14
CA VAL A 531 32.09 -8.40 -13.25
C VAL A 531 31.53 -9.79 -12.96
N ALA A 532 32.14 -10.84 -13.49
CA ALA A 532 31.71 -12.21 -13.26
C ALA A 532 31.76 -12.61 -11.79
N SER A 533 32.85 -12.28 -11.10
CA SER A 533 33.02 -12.52 -9.66
C SER A 533 31.99 -11.74 -8.84
N LYS A 534 31.71 -10.48 -9.19
CA LYS A 534 30.67 -9.69 -8.54
C LYS A 534 29.28 -10.30 -8.73
N THR A 535 28.92 -10.70 -9.95
CA THR A 535 27.63 -11.34 -10.24
C THR A 535 27.44 -12.65 -9.47
N LEU A 536 28.51 -13.41 -9.25
CA LEU A 536 28.49 -14.61 -8.39
C LEU A 536 28.17 -14.27 -6.93
N ALA A 537 28.79 -13.21 -6.39
CA ALA A 537 28.51 -12.72 -5.04
C ALA A 537 27.07 -12.23 -4.91
N ASP A 538 26.62 -11.37 -5.83
CA ASP A 538 25.25 -10.83 -5.86
C ASP A 538 24.22 -11.97 -5.97
N SER A 539 24.48 -13.01 -6.76
CA SER A 539 23.60 -14.19 -6.86
C SER A 539 23.55 -14.99 -5.55
N SER A 540 24.66 -15.06 -4.81
CA SER A 540 24.69 -15.68 -3.48
C SER A 540 23.85 -14.89 -2.48
N ASP A 541 23.91 -13.56 -2.54
CA ASP A 541 23.09 -12.70 -1.67
C ASP A 541 21.60 -12.83 -2.00
N ILE A 542 21.24 -12.91 -3.29
CA ILE A 542 19.86 -13.17 -3.73
C ILE A 542 19.35 -14.51 -3.18
N LEU A 543 20.17 -15.56 -3.19
CA LEU A 543 19.78 -16.86 -2.62
C LEU A 543 19.48 -16.79 -1.12
N ASN A 544 20.33 -16.07 -0.36
CA ASN A 544 20.13 -15.87 1.07
C ASN A 544 18.85 -15.07 1.34
N ILE A 545 18.61 -13.99 0.58
CA ILE A 545 17.39 -13.17 0.70
C ILE A 545 16.17 -14.00 0.35
N ALA A 546 16.20 -14.75 -0.76
CA ALA A 546 15.06 -15.57 -1.19
C ALA A 546 14.71 -16.63 -0.15
N THR A 547 15.72 -17.24 0.48
CA THR A 547 15.52 -18.22 1.56
C THR A 547 14.90 -17.56 2.79
N HIS A 548 15.40 -16.40 3.20
CA HIS A 548 14.84 -15.65 4.34
C HIS A 548 13.39 -15.18 4.08
N VAL A 549 13.09 -14.71 2.88
CA VAL A 549 11.72 -14.34 2.48
C VAL A 549 10.81 -15.57 2.43
N SER A 550 11.31 -16.72 1.99
CA SER A 550 10.56 -17.98 2.02
C SER A 550 10.24 -18.42 3.45
N GLU A 551 11.21 -18.36 4.38
CA GLU A 551 11.00 -18.66 5.80
C GLU A 551 9.97 -17.73 6.46
N THR A 552 10.08 -16.42 6.23
CA THR A 552 9.12 -15.45 6.77
C THR A 552 7.73 -15.63 6.17
N THR A 553 7.63 -15.99 4.89
CA THR A 553 6.37 -16.33 4.22
C THR A 553 5.75 -17.61 4.82
N MET A 554 6.55 -18.64 5.13
CA MET A 554 6.06 -19.84 5.83
C MET A 554 5.53 -19.53 7.22
N ASN A 555 6.18 -18.60 7.95
CA ASN A 555 5.68 -18.17 9.26
C ASN A 555 4.36 -17.38 9.12
N LEU A 556 4.28 -16.47 8.15
CA LEU A 556 3.04 -15.76 7.84
C LEU A 556 1.91 -16.73 7.48
N ASP A 557 2.17 -17.69 6.59
CA ASP A 557 1.22 -18.73 6.21
C ASP A 557 0.73 -19.52 7.43
N LYS A 558 1.65 -19.90 8.33
CA LYS A 558 1.30 -20.56 9.59
C LYS A 558 0.39 -19.70 10.47
N GLN A 559 0.66 -18.40 10.60
CA GLN A 559 -0.17 -17.49 11.41
C GLN A 559 -1.56 -17.30 10.81
N VAL A 560 -1.65 -17.15 9.49
CA VAL A 560 -2.89 -16.92 8.77
C VAL A 560 -3.75 -18.19 8.74
N ASN A 561 -3.12 -19.37 8.67
CA ASN A 561 -3.80 -20.66 8.79
C ASN A 561 -4.34 -20.97 10.20
N LEU A 562 -3.98 -20.18 11.23
CA LEU A 562 -4.67 -20.25 12.52
C LEU A 562 -6.11 -19.75 12.45
N PHE A 563 -6.45 -18.93 11.44
CA PHE A 563 -7.80 -18.46 11.21
C PHE A 563 -8.54 -19.38 10.23
N LYS A 564 -9.74 -19.82 10.63
CA LYS A 564 -10.63 -20.58 9.74
C LYS A 564 -11.41 -19.56 8.92
N THR A 565 -11.01 -19.40 7.67
CA THR A 565 -11.63 -18.50 6.69
C THR A 565 -12.65 -19.21 5.82
#